data_AF-A0A524N4Y7-F1
#
_entry.id   AF-A0A524N4Y7-F1
#
_cell.length_a   1.000
_cell.length_b   1.000
_cell.length_c   1.000
_cell.angle_alpha   90.00
_cell.angle_beta   90.00
_cell.angle_gamma   90.00
#
_symmetry.space_group_name_H-M   'P 1'
#
loop_
_entity.id
_entity.type
_entity.pdbx_description
1 polymer ?
#
loop_
_entity_poly.entity_id
_entity_poly.type
_entity_poly.pdbx_seq_one_letter_code
_entity_poly.pdbx_strand_id
1 'polypeptide(L)'
;MSQTDKVEVMDFLINVLKDHEKNLDTLISRAEDLLEENQSPQHLMQNPPGLKISLKDWDEFRDRALDSELVCFDLIDSMFYCNAITENKIYRYSEETPEVTLELKEKDNDLVLSGIKMENLEDQFSLLNGRLSIGLELKANTIKNTGGKHRIHYDLDALYTKNWLSRELGIHRDFIVQGNIDH
;
A
#
# COMPACT_ATOMS: atom_id res chain seq x y z
N MET A 1 74.07 8.03 10.11
CA MET A 1 72.89 8.58 10.81
C MET A 1 73.26 8.73 12.28
N SER A 2 73.21 9.96 12.76
CA SER A 2 73.52 10.31 14.15
C SER A 2 72.47 9.68 15.09
N GLN A 3 72.84 9.45 16.36
CA GLN A 3 71.86 9.11 17.40
C GLN A 3 70.75 10.16 17.47
N THR A 4 71.07 11.43 17.20
CA THR A 4 70.14 12.56 17.15
C THR A 4 69.05 12.39 16.08
N ASP A 5 69.44 12.04 14.84
CA ASP A 5 68.48 11.84 13.74
C ASP A 5 67.46 10.74 14.05
N LYS A 6 67.89 9.68 14.75
CA LYS A 6 67.01 8.58 15.17
C LYS A 6 66.01 9.01 16.23
N VAL A 7 66.42 9.89 17.14
CA VAL A 7 65.54 10.46 18.18
C VAL A 7 64.53 11.40 17.55
N GLU A 8 64.95 12.26 16.62
CA GLU A 8 64.05 13.18 15.91
C GLU A 8 62.97 12.45 15.09
N VAL A 9 63.34 11.37 14.38
CA VAL A 9 62.38 10.54 13.64
C VAL A 9 61.41 9.83 14.59
N MET A 10 61.88 9.42 15.77
CA MET A 10 61.04 8.80 16.79
C MET A 10 60.04 9.80 17.37
N ASP A 11 60.47 11.02 17.68
CA ASP A 11 59.60 12.10 18.15
C ASP A 11 58.55 12.48 17.10
N PHE A 12 58.93 12.48 15.82
CA PHE A 12 57.98 12.67 14.72
C PHE A 12 56.92 11.56 14.67
N LEU A 13 57.34 10.29 14.73
CA LEU A 13 56.42 9.14 14.77
C LEU A 13 55.48 9.18 15.98
N ILE A 14 55.99 9.54 17.16
CA ILE A 14 55.19 9.68 18.38
C ILE A 14 54.13 10.77 18.20
N ASN A 15 54.48 11.90 17.59
CA ASN A 15 53.54 12.99 17.35
C ASN A 15 52.44 12.59 16.36
N VAL A 16 52.79 11.88 15.27
CA VAL A 16 51.80 11.37 14.30
C VAL A 16 50.86 10.36 14.97
N LEU A 17 51.38 9.45 15.78
CA LEU A 17 50.56 8.46 16.49
C LEU A 17 49.61 9.11 17.49
N LYS A 18 50.05 10.14 18.22
CA LYS A 18 49.19 10.92 19.12
C LYS A 18 48.06 11.64 18.38
N ASP A 19 48.34 12.17 17.20
CA ASP A 19 47.32 12.85 16.39
C ASP A 19 46.28 11.86 15.86
N HIS A 20 46.71 10.66 15.46
CA HIS A 20 45.81 9.58 15.07
C HIS A 20 44.95 9.07 16.23
N GLU A 21 45.51 8.88 17.41
CA GLU A 21 44.78 8.49 18.62
C GLU A 21 43.66 9.50 18.92
N LYS A 22 44.00 10.79 18.91
CA LYS A 22 43.03 11.88 19.12
C LYS A 22 41.94 11.92 18.05
N ASN A 23 42.29 11.67 16.79
CA ASN A 23 41.32 11.65 15.69
C ASN A 23 40.36 10.45 15.83
N LEU A 24 40.86 9.29 16.26
CA LEU A 24 40.02 8.12 16.54
C LEU A 24 39.09 8.37 17.73
N ASP A 25 39.58 8.95 18.82
CA ASP A 25 38.74 9.31 19.97
C ASP A 25 37.61 10.27 19.57
N THR A 26 37.92 11.22 18.68
CA THR A 26 36.92 12.16 18.14
C THR A 26 35.88 11.45 17.28
N LEU A 27 36.29 10.46 16.48
CA LEU A 27 35.36 9.67 15.66
C LEU A 27 34.50 8.74 16.52
N ILE A 28 35.06 8.15 17.56
CA ILE A 28 34.33 7.33 18.54
C ILE A 28 33.29 8.19 19.24
N SER A 29 33.66 9.36 19.77
CA SER A 29 32.71 10.28 20.42
C SER A 29 31.60 10.72 19.48
N ARG A 30 31.89 11.03 18.20
CA ARG A 30 30.84 11.34 17.22
C ARG A 30 29.94 10.16 16.91
N ALA A 31 30.48 8.94 16.89
CA ALA A 31 29.68 7.73 16.69
C ALA A 31 28.80 7.44 17.91
N GLU A 32 29.30 7.68 19.12
CA GLU A 32 28.53 7.63 20.37
C GLU A 32 27.42 8.69 20.37
N ASP A 33 27.71 9.94 19.99
CA ASP A 33 26.69 11.01 19.88
C ASP A 33 25.59 10.64 18.87
N LEU A 34 25.96 10.09 17.69
CA LEU A 34 25.00 9.62 16.70
C LEU A 34 24.20 8.43 17.21
N LEU A 35 24.83 7.51 17.97
CA LEU A 35 24.11 6.40 18.60
C LEU A 35 23.17 6.91 19.69
N GLU A 36 23.55 7.88 20.50
CA GLU A 36 22.71 8.47 21.55
C GLU A 36 21.53 9.27 20.96
N GLU A 37 21.74 10.03 19.88
CA GLU A 37 20.63 10.65 19.13
C GLU A 37 19.63 9.61 18.61
N ASN A 38 20.13 8.44 18.18
CA ASN A 38 19.31 7.32 17.72
C ASN A 38 18.77 6.42 18.87
N GLN A 39 19.27 6.57 20.09
CA GLN A 39 18.91 5.76 21.27
C GLN A 39 18.10 6.54 22.31
N SER A 40 17.49 7.66 21.92
CA SER A 40 16.42 8.25 22.71
C SER A 40 15.36 7.17 23.02
N PRO A 41 14.76 7.12 24.23
CA PRO A 41 13.93 5.99 24.71
C PRO A 41 12.67 5.70 23.88
N GLN A 42 12.44 6.46 22.81
CA GLN A 42 11.36 6.29 21.84
C GLN A 42 11.73 5.27 20.74
N HIS A 43 13.00 4.96 20.52
CA HIS A 43 13.42 4.15 19.36
C HIS A 43 13.76 2.67 19.67
N LEU A 44 14.08 2.32 20.92
CA LEU A 44 14.41 0.93 21.31
C LEU A 44 13.23 0.13 21.91
N MET A 45 12.03 0.72 21.93
CA MET A 45 10.80 0.08 22.41
C MET A 45 9.66 0.26 21.41
N GLN A 46 9.82 -0.10 20.13
CA GLN A 46 8.71 -0.03 19.17
C GLN A 46 9.06 -0.71 17.83
N ASN A 47 8.95 -2.04 17.75
CA ASN A 47 8.17 -2.62 16.67
C ASN A 47 6.73 -2.67 17.18
N PRO A 48 5.97 -1.56 17.19
CA PRO A 48 4.54 -1.65 17.40
C PRO A 48 3.97 -2.37 16.17
N PRO A 49 2.78 -2.97 16.24
CA PRO A 49 2.05 -3.25 15.02
C PRO A 49 1.96 -1.92 14.25
N GLY A 50 2.49 -1.88 13.02
CA GLY A 50 2.57 -0.66 12.21
C GLY A 50 1.25 0.11 12.29
N LEU A 51 1.32 1.40 12.64
CA LEU A 51 0.14 2.20 12.94
C LEU A 51 -0.85 2.11 11.77
N LYS A 52 -2.04 1.55 12.02
CA LYS A 52 -3.07 1.37 11.01
C LYS A 52 -3.93 2.63 10.94
N ILE A 53 -3.85 3.34 9.83
CA ILE A 53 -4.58 4.58 9.61
C ILE A 53 -5.62 4.31 8.53
N SER A 54 -6.90 4.37 8.90
CA SER A 54 -7.99 4.26 7.92
C SER A 54 -8.32 5.63 7.36
N LEU A 55 -8.10 5.80 6.06
CA LEU A 55 -8.38 7.03 5.31
C LEU A 55 -9.69 6.85 4.54
N LYS A 56 -10.55 7.87 4.62
CA LYS A 56 -11.80 7.95 3.86
C LYS A 56 -11.64 8.71 2.55
N ASP A 57 -10.65 9.60 2.51
CA ASP A 57 -10.32 10.39 1.33
C ASP A 57 -9.30 9.63 0.48
N TRP A 58 -9.63 9.42 -0.79
CA TRP A 58 -8.76 8.75 -1.74
C TRP A 58 -7.54 9.58 -2.11
N ASP A 59 -7.70 10.90 -2.22
CA ASP A 59 -6.59 11.78 -2.57
C ASP A 59 -5.55 11.80 -1.43
N GLU A 60 -6.00 11.83 -0.16
CA GLU A 60 -5.08 11.71 0.98
C GLU A 60 -4.41 10.33 1.03
N PHE A 61 -5.13 9.26 0.67
CA PHE A 61 -4.54 7.92 0.58
C PHE A 61 -3.46 7.87 -0.50
N ARG A 62 -3.74 8.41 -1.70
CA ARG A 62 -2.80 8.44 -2.83
C ARG A 62 -1.51 9.17 -2.45
N ASP A 63 -1.62 10.35 -1.85
CA ASP A 63 -0.45 11.15 -1.46
C ASP A 63 0.44 10.42 -0.44
N ARG A 64 -0.15 9.61 0.44
CA ARG A 64 0.58 8.82 1.44
C ARG A 64 1.09 7.48 0.91
N ALA A 65 0.50 6.98 -0.17
CA ALA A 65 0.89 5.72 -0.80
C ALA A 65 2.09 5.87 -1.75
N LEU A 66 2.48 7.09 -2.14
CA LEU A 66 3.64 7.34 -3.00
C LEU A 66 4.93 6.70 -2.45
N ASP A 67 5.15 6.78 -1.14
CA ASP A 67 6.33 6.24 -0.46
C ASP A 67 6.13 4.78 0.00
N SER A 68 5.12 4.08 -0.53
CA SER A 68 4.83 2.71 -0.10
C SER A 68 5.73 1.67 -0.77
N GLU A 69 6.18 0.71 0.05
CA GLU A 69 6.98 -0.43 -0.39
C GLU A 69 6.10 -1.51 -1.05
N LEU A 70 4.86 -1.62 -0.58
CA LEU A 70 3.91 -2.63 -1.04
C LEU A 70 2.48 -2.09 -0.93
N VAL A 71 1.71 -2.29 -1.99
CA VAL A 71 0.26 -2.07 -1.98
C VAL A 71 -0.45 -3.40 -2.15
N CYS A 72 -1.44 -3.65 -1.31
CA CYS A 72 -2.32 -4.79 -1.45
C CYS A 72 -3.77 -4.36 -1.55
N PHE A 73 -4.54 -5.07 -2.35
CA PHE A 73 -5.95 -4.79 -2.53
C PHE A 73 -6.78 -6.06 -2.52
N ASP A 74 -8.01 -5.95 -2.06
CA ASP A 74 -8.96 -7.05 -2.09
C ASP A 74 -10.41 -6.56 -2.16
N LEU A 75 -11.32 -7.46 -2.51
CA LEU A 75 -12.76 -7.22 -2.47
C LEU A 75 -13.42 -8.30 -1.62
N ILE A 76 -13.83 -7.94 -0.41
CA ILE A 76 -14.42 -8.86 0.57
C ILE A 76 -15.77 -8.31 0.99
N ASP A 77 -16.81 -9.16 0.95
CA ASP A 77 -18.16 -8.82 1.40
C ASP A 77 -18.73 -7.51 0.82
N SER A 78 -18.49 -7.25 -0.47
CA SER A 78 -18.92 -6.02 -1.17
C SER A 78 -18.22 -4.74 -0.66
N MET A 79 -17.07 -4.88 -0.01
CA MET A 79 -16.18 -3.79 0.41
C MET A 79 -14.82 -3.96 -0.28
N PHE A 80 -14.42 -2.94 -1.01
CA PHE A 80 -13.08 -2.82 -1.56
C PHE A 80 -12.13 -2.38 -0.46
N TYR A 81 -10.98 -3.03 -0.37
CA TYR A 81 -9.88 -2.66 0.52
C TYR A 81 -8.63 -2.40 -0.31
N CYS A 82 -7.92 -1.32 0.03
CA CYS A 82 -6.62 -1.02 -0.52
C CYS A 82 -5.71 -0.59 0.64
N ASN A 83 -4.64 -1.34 0.89
CA ASN A 83 -3.68 -1.01 1.93
C ASN A 83 -2.33 -0.65 1.29
N ALA A 84 -1.71 0.40 1.79
CA ALA A 84 -0.35 0.79 1.44
C ALA A 84 0.55 0.64 2.67
N ILE A 85 1.61 -0.14 2.52
CA ILE A 85 2.59 -0.44 3.56
C ILE A 85 3.78 0.49 3.38
N THR A 86 4.10 1.22 4.44
CA THR A 86 5.28 2.08 4.57
C THR A 86 6.10 1.62 5.77
N GLU A 87 7.31 2.13 5.94
CA GLU A 87 8.28 1.68 6.97
C GLU A 87 7.69 1.48 8.38
N ASN A 88 6.75 2.33 8.82
CA ASN A 88 6.16 2.23 10.16
C ASN A 88 4.62 2.41 10.20
N LYS A 89 3.97 2.49 9.04
CA LYS A 89 2.52 2.76 8.94
C LYS A 89 1.87 1.91 7.87
N ILE A 90 0.65 1.49 8.15
CA ILE A 90 -0.22 0.86 7.16
C ILE A 90 -1.39 1.81 6.95
N TYR A 91 -1.42 2.42 5.77
CA TYR A 91 -2.57 3.21 5.36
C TYR A 91 -3.60 2.27 4.74
N ARG A 92 -4.86 2.40 5.13
CA ARG A 92 -5.96 1.62 4.59
C ARG A 92 -7.02 2.55 4.02
N TYR A 93 -7.34 2.35 2.77
CA TYR A 93 -8.54 2.86 2.13
C TYR A 93 -9.57 1.73 2.03
N SER A 94 -10.84 2.06 2.25
CA SER A 94 -11.94 1.11 2.08
C SER A 94 -13.16 1.79 1.51
N GLU A 95 -13.82 1.13 0.56
CA GLU A 95 -15.01 1.66 -0.11
C GLU A 95 -16.06 0.58 -0.38
N GLU A 96 -17.34 0.89 -0.18
CA GLU A 96 -18.45 -0.01 -0.48
C GLU A 96 -18.71 -0.08 -1.99
N THR A 97 -18.95 -1.29 -2.51
CA THR A 97 -19.36 -1.46 -3.90
C THR A 97 -20.80 -0.97 -4.12
N PRO A 98 -21.13 -0.46 -5.32
CA PRO A 98 -22.44 0.12 -5.59
C PRO A 98 -23.59 -0.92 -5.48
N GLU A 99 -24.58 -0.66 -4.62
CA GLU A 99 -25.78 -1.50 -4.54
C GLU A 99 -26.71 -1.26 -5.75
N VAL A 100 -26.67 -2.17 -6.73
CA VAL A 100 -27.63 -2.17 -7.84
C VAL A 100 -28.74 -3.17 -7.54
N THR A 101 -29.97 -2.66 -7.43
CA THR A 101 -31.18 -3.48 -7.26
C THR A 101 -31.96 -3.53 -8.56
N LEU A 102 -32.27 -4.74 -9.01
CA LEU A 102 -32.99 -4.98 -10.25
C LEU A 102 -34.42 -5.46 -9.94
N GLU A 103 -35.41 -4.74 -10.45
CA GLU A 103 -36.83 -5.12 -10.39
C GLU A 103 -37.21 -5.81 -11.70
N LEU A 104 -37.49 -7.12 -11.62
CA LEU A 104 -37.96 -7.89 -12.77
C LEU A 104 -39.46 -7.70 -12.92
N LYS A 105 -39.89 -7.24 -14.09
CA LYS A 105 -41.30 -7.32 -14.49
C LYS A 105 -41.46 -8.51 -15.41
N GLU A 106 -42.20 -9.50 -14.94
CA GLU A 106 -42.55 -10.68 -15.71
C GLU A 106 -43.57 -10.26 -16.78
N LYS A 107 -43.14 -10.18 -18.04
CA LYS A 107 -44.01 -10.03 -19.21
C LYS A 107 -43.55 -11.01 -20.26
N ASP A 108 -44.43 -11.95 -20.61
CA ASP A 108 -44.32 -12.86 -21.75
C ASP A 108 -42.93 -13.46 -21.97
N ASN A 109 -42.58 -14.46 -21.15
CA ASN A 109 -41.43 -15.36 -21.32
C ASN A 109 -40.03 -14.71 -21.39
N ASP A 110 -39.95 -13.38 -21.31
CA ASP A 110 -38.71 -12.60 -21.28
C ASP A 110 -38.56 -11.93 -19.91
N LEU A 111 -37.43 -12.18 -19.25
CA LEU A 111 -37.05 -11.48 -18.02
C LEU A 111 -36.63 -10.05 -18.39
N VAL A 112 -37.58 -9.11 -18.38
CA VAL A 112 -37.32 -7.70 -18.64
C VAL A 112 -36.79 -7.05 -17.35
N LEU A 113 -35.47 -6.84 -17.30
CA LEU A 113 -34.91 -5.74 -16.52
C LEU A 113 -35.52 -4.45 -17.06
N SER A 114 -35.84 -3.47 -16.21
CA SER A 114 -36.56 -2.23 -16.56
C SER A 114 -35.96 -1.33 -17.66
N GLY A 115 -35.02 -1.85 -18.48
CA GLY A 115 -34.67 -1.33 -19.80
C GLY A 115 -33.88 -2.28 -20.72
N ILE A 116 -33.72 -3.59 -20.42
CA ILE A 116 -32.79 -4.47 -21.16
C ILE A 116 -33.44 -5.83 -21.48
N LYS A 117 -33.53 -6.16 -22.77
CA LYS A 117 -33.95 -7.48 -23.27
C LYS A 117 -32.77 -8.46 -23.18
N MET A 118 -32.97 -9.57 -22.45
CA MET A 118 -31.95 -10.62 -22.27
C MET A 118 -31.98 -11.62 -23.42
N GLU A 119 -31.16 -11.42 -24.45
CA GLU A 119 -30.92 -12.44 -25.49
C GLU A 119 -29.52 -13.08 -25.39
N ASN A 120 -28.56 -12.46 -24.66
CA ASN A 120 -27.21 -13.01 -24.46
C ASN A 120 -26.69 -12.67 -23.06
N LEU A 121 -26.42 -13.68 -22.23
CA LEU A 121 -26.08 -13.50 -20.80
C LEU A 121 -24.68 -12.92 -20.57
N GLU A 122 -23.68 -13.33 -21.35
CA GLU A 122 -22.26 -12.97 -21.10
C GLU A 122 -21.91 -11.54 -21.55
N ASP A 123 -22.38 -11.12 -22.72
CA ASP A 123 -22.08 -9.78 -23.26
C ASP A 123 -22.74 -8.65 -22.45
N GLN A 124 -23.82 -8.93 -21.72
CA GLN A 124 -24.59 -7.94 -20.99
C GLN A 124 -24.12 -7.69 -19.55
N PHE A 125 -23.27 -8.55 -18.95
CA PHE A 125 -22.65 -8.25 -17.66
C PHE A 125 -21.77 -6.99 -17.73
N SER A 126 -21.18 -6.70 -18.90
CA SER A 126 -20.40 -5.47 -19.13
C SER A 126 -21.22 -4.19 -18.90
N LEU A 127 -22.53 -4.23 -19.17
CA LEU A 127 -23.45 -3.10 -18.93
C LEU A 127 -23.77 -2.91 -17.44
N LEU A 128 -23.57 -3.96 -16.67
CA LEU A 128 -23.80 -4.01 -15.22
C LEU A 128 -22.50 -3.81 -14.43
N ASN A 129 -21.38 -3.56 -15.10
CA ASN A 129 -20.12 -3.26 -14.44
C ASN A 129 -20.30 -2.07 -13.50
N GLY A 130 -19.83 -2.26 -12.26
CA GLY A 130 -19.88 -1.24 -11.23
C GLY A 130 -18.70 -0.30 -11.38
N ARG A 131 -18.83 0.91 -10.84
CA ARG A 131 -17.69 1.81 -10.68
C ARG A 131 -17.67 2.28 -9.24
N LEU A 132 -16.52 2.14 -8.59
CA LEU A 132 -16.26 2.75 -7.29
C LEU A 132 -16.15 4.26 -7.44
N SER A 133 -16.33 4.99 -6.34
CA SER A 133 -16.18 6.44 -6.23
C SER A 133 -14.76 6.88 -6.56
N ILE A 134 -13.76 6.06 -6.22
CA ILE A 134 -12.37 6.27 -6.66
C ILE A 134 -12.16 6.13 -8.17
N GLY A 135 -13.18 5.64 -8.89
CA GLY A 135 -13.15 5.51 -10.33
C GLY A 135 -12.74 4.13 -10.85
N LEU A 136 -12.41 3.18 -9.96
CA LEU A 136 -12.09 1.80 -10.30
C LEU A 136 -13.33 1.06 -10.82
N GLU A 137 -13.17 0.37 -11.95
CA GLU A 137 -14.24 -0.43 -12.55
C GLU A 137 -14.27 -1.85 -11.95
N LEU A 138 -15.47 -2.32 -11.67
CA LEU A 138 -15.78 -3.62 -11.09
C LEU A 138 -16.54 -4.46 -12.12
N LYS A 139 -16.24 -5.76 -12.20
CA LYS A 139 -16.92 -6.66 -13.11
C LYS A 139 -18.13 -7.28 -12.41
N ALA A 140 -19.31 -7.18 -13.02
CA ALA A 140 -20.47 -7.90 -12.50
C ALA A 140 -20.27 -9.41 -12.67
N ASN A 141 -20.36 -10.16 -11.58
CA ASN A 141 -20.10 -11.60 -11.56
C ASN A 141 -21.39 -12.41 -11.38
N THR A 142 -22.19 -12.10 -10.36
CA THR A 142 -23.38 -12.90 -10.03
C THR A 142 -24.58 -12.03 -9.70
N ILE A 143 -25.79 -12.53 -9.97
CA ILE A 143 -27.04 -11.91 -9.53
C ILE A 143 -27.72 -12.86 -8.54
N LYS A 144 -27.86 -12.43 -7.28
CA LYS A 144 -28.57 -13.20 -6.25
C LYS A 144 -29.97 -12.64 -6.05
N ASN A 145 -30.98 -13.52 -6.00
CA ASN A 145 -32.35 -13.17 -5.66
C ASN A 145 -32.55 -13.29 -4.14
N THR A 146 -32.80 -12.16 -3.48
CA THR A 146 -33.16 -12.12 -2.06
C THR A 146 -34.55 -11.49 -1.94
N GLY A 147 -35.57 -12.34 -1.78
CA GLY A 147 -36.94 -11.89 -1.50
C GLY A 147 -37.59 -11.05 -2.60
N GLY A 148 -37.31 -11.36 -3.88
CA GLY A 148 -37.85 -10.63 -5.03
C GLY A 148 -36.98 -9.46 -5.51
N LYS A 149 -35.94 -9.10 -4.76
CA LYS A 149 -34.91 -8.14 -5.19
C LYS A 149 -33.68 -8.89 -5.68
N HIS A 150 -33.25 -8.59 -6.90
CA HIS A 150 -32.04 -9.15 -7.49
C HIS A 150 -30.87 -8.19 -7.21
N ARG A 151 -29.82 -8.69 -6.55
CA ARG A 151 -28.60 -7.94 -6.19
C ARG A 151 -27.39 -8.43 -6.98
N ILE A 152 -26.63 -7.50 -7.54
CA ILE A 152 -25.41 -7.78 -8.30
C ILE A 152 -24.23 -7.91 -7.33
N HIS A 153 -23.45 -8.98 -7.45
CA HIS A 153 -22.15 -9.13 -6.82
C HIS A 153 -21.06 -8.83 -7.83
N TYR A 154 -20.07 -8.08 -7.39
CA TYR A 154 -18.94 -7.69 -8.21
C TYR A 154 -17.70 -8.50 -7.87
N ASP A 155 -16.85 -8.66 -8.87
CA ASP A 155 -15.50 -9.19 -8.76
C ASP A 155 -14.48 -8.18 -9.29
N LEU A 156 -13.23 -8.34 -8.86
CA LEU A 156 -12.08 -7.60 -9.37
C LEU A 156 -11.32 -8.43 -10.40
N ASP A 157 -10.95 -7.79 -11.50
CA ASP A 157 -9.92 -8.31 -12.39
C ASP A 157 -8.55 -7.91 -11.85
N ALA A 158 -7.78 -8.90 -11.38
CA ALA A 158 -6.49 -8.71 -10.75
C ALA A 158 -5.52 -7.90 -11.63
N LEU A 159 -5.45 -8.19 -12.93
CA LEU A 159 -4.50 -7.56 -13.84
C LEU A 159 -4.93 -6.13 -14.14
N TYR A 160 -6.23 -5.93 -14.37
CA TYR A 160 -6.81 -4.61 -14.57
C TYR A 160 -6.60 -3.71 -13.34
N THR A 161 -7.00 -4.16 -12.15
CA THR A 161 -6.89 -3.39 -10.91
C THR A 161 -5.44 -3.05 -10.60
N LYS A 162 -4.51 -3.99 -10.80
CA LYS A 162 -3.07 -3.73 -10.67
C LYS A 162 -2.58 -2.63 -11.62
N ASN A 163 -2.98 -2.69 -12.89
CA ASN A 163 -2.59 -1.66 -13.87
C ASN A 163 -3.20 -0.29 -13.53
N TRP A 164 -4.45 -0.28 -13.04
CA TRP A 164 -5.14 0.92 -12.60
C TRP A 164 -4.45 1.56 -11.39
N LEU A 165 -4.22 0.79 -10.32
CA LEU A 165 -3.51 1.26 -9.12
C LEU A 165 -2.09 1.72 -9.43
N SER A 166 -1.39 1.05 -10.33
CA SER A 166 -0.04 1.44 -10.76
C SER A 166 -0.03 2.85 -11.39
N ARG A 167 -1.06 3.20 -12.15
CA ARG A 167 -1.20 4.53 -12.77
C ARG A 167 -1.62 5.59 -11.76
N GLU A 168 -2.57 5.26 -10.88
CA GLU A 168 -3.10 6.20 -9.89
C GLU A 168 -2.07 6.51 -8.79
N LEU A 169 -1.33 5.52 -8.32
CA LEU A 169 -0.39 5.67 -7.21
C LEU A 169 1.06 5.91 -7.67
N GLY A 170 1.37 5.75 -8.96
CA GLY A 170 2.74 5.85 -9.47
C GLY A 170 3.67 4.70 -9.05
N ILE A 171 3.11 3.60 -8.56
CA ILE A 171 3.86 2.43 -8.04
C ILE A 171 3.99 1.38 -9.14
N HIS A 172 5.13 0.70 -9.21
CA HIS A 172 5.32 -0.39 -10.17
C HIS A 172 4.44 -1.60 -9.82
N ARG A 173 3.83 -2.22 -10.84
CA ARG A 173 2.87 -3.33 -10.69
C ARG A 173 3.37 -4.52 -9.86
N ASP A 174 4.68 -4.75 -9.86
CA ASP A 174 5.29 -5.86 -9.12
C ASP A 174 5.19 -5.68 -7.60
N PHE A 175 5.04 -4.43 -7.13
CA PHE A 175 4.78 -4.09 -5.73
C PHE A 175 3.28 -3.96 -5.42
N ILE A 176 2.42 -4.44 -6.33
CA ILE A 176 0.98 -4.45 -6.14
C ILE A 176 0.48 -5.90 -6.14
N VAL A 177 -0.09 -6.33 -5.03
CA VAL A 177 -0.57 -7.70 -4.83
C VAL A 177 -2.08 -7.72 -4.58
N GLN A 178 -2.74 -8.76 -5.06
CA GLN A 178 -4.13 -9.03 -4.70
C GLN A 178 -4.11 -9.88 -3.42
N GLY A 179 -4.83 -9.42 -2.41
CA GLY A 179 -4.91 -10.04 -1.09
C GLY A 179 -5.09 -8.98 0.00
N ASN A 180 -5.53 -9.43 1.17
CA ASN A 180 -5.69 -8.58 2.33
C ASN A 180 -4.56 -8.80 3.35
N ILE A 181 -4.31 -7.80 4.20
CA ILE A 181 -3.41 -7.94 5.34
C ILE A 181 -4.20 -8.61 6.46
N ASP A 182 -4.04 -9.92 6.62
CA ASP A 182 -4.53 -10.64 7.79
C ASP A 182 -3.79 -10.17 9.06
N HIS A 183 -4.52 -10.09 10.19
CA HIS A 183 -3.98 -9.76 11.51
C HIS A 183 -3.89 -10.98 12.40
#